data_AF-A0A2R6L435-F1
#
_entry.id   AF-A0A2R6L435-F1
#
_cell.length_a   1.000
_cell.length_b   1.000
_cell.length_c   1.000
_cell.angle_alpha   90.00
_cell.angle_beta   90.00
_cell.angle_gamma   90.00
#
_symmetry.space_group_name_H-M   'P 1'
#
loop_
_entity.id
_entity.type
_entity.pdbx_description
1 polymer ?
#
loop_
_entity_poly.entity_id
_entity_poly.type
_entity_poly.pdbx_seq_one_letter_code
_entity_poly.pdbx_strand_id
1 'polypeptide(L)'
;MRMQLDDHERILLGSGIFGFGLGAVGDVALFHHVLQWHHLLSARVDPSTLDGLRRNLLADGVFSLAMLGVMLAGTGIVWRNLNRTEATQPMVRLVGATLVGAGAFNLFDGVVDHYILNLHDVPPAARNPVRPSAAPLRAANRRRPTVRSCYRERASGDPPSTNRPA
;
A
#
# COMPACT_ATOMS: atom_id res chain seq x y z
N MET A 1 -11.69 -2.14 -41.63
CA MET A 1 -11.75 -0.69 -41.34
C MET A 1 -10.93 -0.43 -40.08
N ARG A 2 -9.67 0.02 -40.19
CA ARG A 2 -8.85 0.41 -39.03
C ARG A 2 -9.20 1.87 -38.71
N MET A 3 -9.83 2.13 -37.57
CA MET A 3 -9.87 3.49 -37.03
C MET A 3 -8.42 3.91 -36.73
N GLN A 4 -7.86 4.79 -37.55
CA GLN A 4 -6.60 5.43 -37.23
C GLN A 4 -6.91 6.57 -36.27
N LEU A 5 -6.60 6.38 -34.99
CA LEU A 5 -6.70 7.45 -34.00
C LEU A 5 -5.72 8.58 -34.35
N ASP A 6 -6.21 9.81 -34.29
CA ASP A 6 -5.38 11.00 -34.45
C ASP A 6 -4.44 11.21 -33.23
N ASP A 7 -3.46 12.10 -33.35
CA ASP A 7 -2.49 12.33 -32.27
C ASP A 7 -3.14 12.93 -31.01
N HIS A 8 -4.21 13.73 -31.15
CA HIS A 8 -4.94 14.30 -30.01
C HIS A 8 -5.67 13.21 -29.22
N GLU A 9 -6.38 12.32 -29.91
CA GLU A 9 -7.08 11.17 -29.34
C GLU A 9 -6.10 10.25 -28.62
N ARG A 10 -4.93 10.00 -29.22
CA ARG A 10 -3.85 9.21 -28.59
C ARG A 10 -3.32 9.88 -27.34
N ILE A 11 -3.15 11.20 -27.33
CA ILE A 11 -2.72 11.94 -26.15
C ILE A 11 -3.78 11.81 -25.03
N LEU A 12 -5.06 12.01 -25.35
CA LEU A 12 -6.14 11.87 -24.37
C LEU A 12 -6.24 10.44 -23.83
N LEU A 13 -6.11 9.44 -24.70
CA LEU A 13 -6.06 8.03 -24.30
C LEU A 13 -4.87 7.77 -23.37
N GLY A 14 -3.68 8.26 -23.72
CA GLY A 14 -2.49 8.15 -22.89
C GLY A 14 -2.66 8.81 -21.52
N SER A 15 -3.26 10.01 -21.46
CA SER A 15 -3.60 10.69 -20.20
C SER A 15 -4.62 9.91 -19.37
N GLY A 16 -5.62 9.30 -20.01
CA GLY A 16 -6.58 8.42 -19.34
C GLY A 16 -5.92 7.17 -18.75
N ILE A 17 -5.04 6.52 -19.51
CA ILE A 17 -4.28 5.35 -19.04
C ILE A 17 -3.37 5.73 -17.88
N PHE A 18 -2.68 6.87 -17.98
CA PHE A 18 -1.88 7.41 -16.88
C PHE A 18 -2.75 7.66 -15.63
N GLY A 19 -3.91 8.29 -15.82
CA GLY A 19 -4.88 8.54 -14.77
C GLY A 19 -5.39 7.27 -14.09
N PHE A 20 -5.64 6.20 -14.84
CA PHE A 20 -6.06 4.90 -14.30
C PHE A 20 -5.02 4.35 -13.33
N GLY A 21 -3.76 4.29 -13.74
CA GLY A 21 -2.68 3.84 -12.86
C GLY A 21 -2.43 4.79 -11.68
N LEU A 22 -2.59 6.11 -11.88
CA LEU A 22 -2.48 7.10 -10.81
C LEU A 22 -3.58 6.93 -9.76
N GLY A 23 -4.81 6.68 -10.20
CA GLY A 23 -5.94 6.37 -9.32
C GLY A 23 -5.64 5.16 -8.45
N ALA A 24 -5.10 4.10 -9.05
CA ALA A 24 -4.74 2.87 -8.36
C ALA A 24 -3.63 3.04 -7.32
N VAL A 25 -2.55 3.74 -7.67
CA VAL A 25 -1.47 4.03 -6.72
C VAL A 25 -1.96 4.96 -5.60
N GLY A 26 -2.82 5.94 -5.95
CA GLY A 26 -3.44 6.85 -4.99
C GLY A 26 -4.33 6.11 -4.00
N ASP A 27 -5.12 5.16 -4.48
CA ASP A 27 -5.98 4.31 -3.67
C ASP A 27 -5.15 3.49 -2.67
N VAL A 28 -4.14 2.77 -3.14
CA VAL A 28 -3.23 2.00 -2.29
C VAL A 28 -2.53 2.91 -1.27
N ALA A 29 -2.06 4.08 -1.67
CA ALA A 29 -1.39 5.00 -0.76
C ALA A 29 -2.35 5.51 0.34
N LEU A 30 -3.54 5.97 -0.05
CA LEU A 30 -4.46 6.61 0.87
C LEU A 30 -5.28 5.60 1.68
N PHE A 31 -5.93 4.64 1.04
CA PHE A 31 -6.85 3.72 1.69
C PHE A 31 -6.16 2.50 2.27
N HIS A 32 -5.13 1.95 1.62
CA HIS A 32 -4.44 0.78 2.15
C HIS A 32 -3.36 1.14 3.17
N HIS A 33 -2.60 2.21 2.95
CA HIS A 33 -1.46 2.54 3.81
C HIS A 33 -1.76 3.62 4.86
N VAL A 34 -2.36 4.75 4.46
CA VAL A 34 -2.60 5.87 5.39
C VAL A 34 -3.81 5.59 6.28
N LEU A 35 -4.95 5.28 5.67
CA LEU A 35 -6.21 5.04 6.39
C LEU A 35 -6.37 3.58 6.83
N GLN A 36 -5.67 2.66 6.17
CA GLN A 36 -5.69 1.22 6.44
C GLN A 36 -7.13 0.66 6.50
N TRP A 37 -8.04 1.20 5.69
CA TRP A 37 -9.44 0.82 5.71
C TRP A 37 -9.67 -0.55 5.09
N HIS A 38 -8.90 -0.88 4.08
CA HIS A 38 -8.89 -2.17 3.41
C HIS A 38 -7.50 -2.39 2.79
N HIS A 39 -7.17 -3.65 2.53
CA HIS A 39 -5.94 -4.07 1.85
C HIS A 39 -6.27 -5.11 0.78
N LEU A 40 -5.32 -5.31 -0.14
CA LEU A 40 -5.17 -6.38 -1.15
C LEU A 40 -6.07 -7.62 -0.97
N LEU A 41 -5.88 -8.20 0.21
CA LEU A 41 -6.34 -9.53 0.58
C LEU A 41 -7.10 -9.48 1.90
N SER A 42 -7.56 -8.31 2.35
CA SER A 42 -8.15 -8.11 3.68
C SER A 42 -9.39 -8.96 3.93
N ALA A 43 -10.15 -9.34 2.90
CA ALA A 43 -11.27 -10.27 3.04
C ALA A 43 -10.83 -11.74 3.23
N ARG A 44 -9.58 -12.07 2.89
CA ARG A 44 -9.03 -13.45 2.92
C ARG A 44 -7.94 -13.64 3.97
N VAL A 45 -7.30 -12.55 4.39
CA VAL A 45 -6.12 -12.54 5.24
C VAL A 45 -6.29 -11.45 6.29
N ASP A 46 -6.36 -11.86 7.56
CA ASP A 46 -6.58 -10.97 8.69
C ASP A 46 -5.44 -9.95 8.85
N PRO A 47 -5.69 -8.65 8.58
CA PRO A 47 -4.67 -7.61 8.68
C PRO A 47 -4.27 -7.28 10.13
N SER A 48 -5.00 -7.79 11.14
CA SER A 48 -4.65 -7.59 12.56
C SER A 48 -3.49 -8.47 13.05
N THR A 49 -3.12 -9.49 12.26
CA THR A 49 -1.95 -10.34 12.54
C THR A 49 -0.72 -9.84 11.79
N LEU A 50 0.48 -9.98 12.38
CA LEU A 50 1.73 -9.57 11.71
C LEU A 50 1.97 -10.30 10.39
N ASP A 51 1.66 -11.60 10.33
CA ASP A 51 1.81 -12.38 9.10
C ASP A 51 0.78 -11.95 8.05
N GLY A 52 -0.46 -11.70 8.45
CA GLY A 52 -1.49 -11.24 7.54
C GLY A 52 -1.23 -9.84 7.01
N LEU A 53 -0.76 -8.92 7.85
CA LEU A 53 -0.34 -7.58 7.43
C LEU A 53 0.82 -7.66 6.43
N ARG A 54 1.82 -8.53 6.66
CA ARG A 54 2.95 -8.70 5.72
C ARG A 54 2.49 -9.17 4.35
N ARG A 55 1.54 -10.09 4.28
CA ARG A 55 0.97 -10.59 3.01
C ARG A 55 0.16 -9.53 2.28
N ASN A 56 -0.65 -8.76 3.02
CA ASN A 56 -1.40 -7.64 2.48
C ASN A 56 -0.47 -6.55 1.90
N LEU A 57 0.55 -6.13 2.65
CA LEU A 57 1.55 -5.18 2.17
C LEU A 57 2.31 -5.67 0.93
N LEU A 58 2.65 -6.97 0.87
CA LEU A 58 3.28 -7.54 -0.31
C LEU A 58 2.35 -7.47 -1.53
N ALA A 59 1.07 -7.82 -1.35
CA ALA A 59 0.07 -7.77 -2.41
C ALA A 59 -0.16 -6.32 -2.88
N ASP A 60 -0.32 -5.37 -1.96
CA ASP A 60 -0.45 -3.94 -2.22
C ASP A 60 0.75 -3.41 -3.03
N GLY A 61 1.96 -3.83 -2.66
CA GLY A 61 3.20 -3.45 -3.35
C GLY A 61 3.30 -4.02 -4.77
N VAL A 62 2.98 -5.31 -4.96
CA VAL A 62 2.99 -5.94 -6.29
C VAL A 62 1.96 -5.30 -7.20
N PHE A 63 0.75 -5.05 -6.69
CA PHE A 63 -0.29 -4.33 -7.42
C PHE A 63 0.16 -2.92 -7.79
N SER A 64 0.78 -2.18 -6.86
CA SER A 64 1.33 -0.85 -7.13
C SER A 64 2.39 -0.87 -8.23
N LEU A 65 3.26 -1.88 -8.28
CA LEU A 65 4.26 -2.01 -9.34
C LEU A 65 3.60 -2.25 -10.71
N ALA A 66 2.55 -3.07 -10.77
CA ALA A 66 1.79 -3.27 -12.00
C ALA A 66 1.14 -1.96 -12.47
N MET A 67 0.54 -1.20 -11.55
CA MET A 67 -0.12 0.08 -11.85
C MET A 67 0.87 1.19 -12.21
N LEU A 68 2.06 1.21 -11.62
CA LEU A 68 3.17 2.05 -12.08
C LEU A 68 3.55 1.71 -13.53
N GLY A 69 3.55 0.43 -13.92
CA GLY A 69 3.72 0.01 -15.31
C GLY A 69 2.65 0.61 -16.24
N VAL A 70 1.39 0.61 -15.81
CA VAL A 70 0.28 1.26 -16.54
C VAL A 70 0.50 2.78 -16.66
N MET A 71 0.91 3.44 -15.57
CA MET A 71 1.25 4.88 -15.58
C MET A 71 2.38 5.19 -16.56
N LEU A 72 3.44 4.38 -16.58
CA LEU A 72 4.57 4.55 -17.49
C LEU A 72 4.15 4.33 -18.95
N ALA A 73 3.28 3.35 -19.23
CA ALA A 73 2.72 3.14 -20.56
C ALA A 73 1.90 4.35 -21.03
N GLY A 74 1.00 4.87 -20.18
CA GLY A 74 0.23 6.08 -20.46
C GLY A 74 1.11 7.30 -20.71
N THR A 75 2.10 7.51 -19.84
CA THR A 75 3.13 8.56 -19.99
C THR A 75 3.88 8.43 -21.31
N GLY A 76 4.31 7.21 -21.67
CA GLY A 76 5.01 6.94 -22.92
C GLY A 76 4.17 7.26 -24.16
N ILE A 77 2.86 6.98 -24.12
CA ILE A 77 1.92 7.36 -25.18
C ILE A 77 1.83 8.88 -25.27
N VAL A 78 1.59 9.57 -24.15
CA VAL A 78 1.50 11.05 -24.13
C VAL A 78 2.79 11.67 -24.68
N TRP A 79 3.94 11.25 -24.16
CA TRP A 79 5.26 11.74 -24.56
C TRP A 79 5.53 11.57 -26.05
N ARG A 80 5.25 10.38 -26.59
CA ARG A 80 5.49 10.07 -28.01
C ARG A 80 4.64 10.92 -28.95
N ASN A 81 3.39 11.19 -28.59
CA ASN A 81 2.47 11.93 -29.45
C ASN A 81 2.60 13.45 -29.27
N LEU A 82 2.94 13.94 -28.07
CA LEU A 82 3.31 15.35 -27.87
C LEU A 82 4.55 15.73 -28.71
N ASN A 83 5.54 14.85 -28.82
CA ASN A 83 6.73 15.09 -29.65
C ASN A 83 6.49 14.99 -31.17
N ARG A 84 5.28 14.64 -31.60
CA ARG A 84 4.90 14.52 -33.02
C ARG A 84 3.95 15.61 -33.48
N THR A 85 3.38 16.36 -32.55
CA THR A 85 2.38 17.37 -32.81
C THR A 85 2.94 18.75 -32.51
N GLU A 86 2.77 19.69 -33.45
CA GLU A 86 3.07 21.11 -33.25
C GLU A 86 1.92 21.83 -32.50
N ALA A 87 0.79 21.14 -32.27
CA ALA A 87 -0.39 21.71 -31.64
C ALA A 87 -0.28 21.65 -30.10
N THR A 88 -0.49 22.79 -29.46
CA THR A 88 -0.58 22.87 -28.01
C THR A 88 -1.83 22.16 -27.50
N GLN A 89 -1.66 21.28 -26.50
CA GLN A 89 -2.78 20.60 -25.86
C GLN A 89 -3.25 21.45 -24.68
N PRO A 90 -4.55 21.81 -24.60
CA PRO A 90 -5.04 22.57 -23.46
C PRO A 90 -4.98 21.69 -22.20
N MET A 91 -4.34 22.20 -21.14
CA MET A 91 -4.11 21.47 -19.89
C MET A 91 -5.40 20.89 -19.30
N VAL A 92 -6.52 21.61 -19.44
CA VAL A 92 -7.84 21.16 -18.98
C VAL A 92 -8.24 19.82 -19.58
N ARG A 93 -7.93 19.56 -20.86
CA ARG A 93 -8.26 18.26 -21.50
C ARG A 93 -7.38 17.13 -20.95
N LEU A 94 -6.10 17.39 -20.71
CA LEU A 94 -5.17 16.39 -20.16
C LEU A 94 -5.52 16.03 -18.71
N VAL A 95 -5.79 17.04 -17.88
CA VAL A 95 -6.24 16.87 -16.50
C VAL A 95 -7.60 16.17 -16.48
N GLY A 96 -8.55 16.60 -17.31
CA GLY A 96 -9.85 15.95 -17.43
C GLY A 96 -9.74 14.47 -17.80
N ALA A 97 -8.93 14.12 -18.81
CA ALA A 97 -8.69 12.73 -19.20
C ALA A 97 -8.02 11.93 -18.08
N THR A 98 -7.06 12.51 -17.37
CA THR A 98 -6.41 11.90 -16.20
C THR A 98 -7.43 11.62 -15.09
N LEU A 99 -8.30 12.58 -14.77
CA LEU A 99 -9.34 12.41 -13.75
C LEU A 99 -10.37 11.35 -14.16
N VAL A 100 -10.77 11.30 -15.43
CA VAL A 100 -11.65 10.24 -15.95
C VAL A 100 -10.98 8.88 -15.81
N GLY A 101 -9.69 8.78 -16.11
CA GLY A 101 -8.90 7.55 -15.90
C GLY A 101 -8.88 7.12 -14.44
N ALA A 102 -8.58 8.05 -13.52
CA ALA A 102 -8.57 7.77 -12.09
C ALA A 102 -9.95 7.36 -11.56
N GLY A 103 -11.01 8.02 -12.00
CA GLY A 103 -12.39 7.64 -11.69
C GLY A 103 -12.76 6.27 -12.25
N ALA A 104 -12.31 5.93 -13.45
CA ALA A 104 -12.52 4.61 -14.06
C ALA A 104 -11.82 3.49 -13.28
N PHE A 105 -10.63 3.76 -12.72
CA PHE A 105 -9.99 2.84 -11.80
C PHE A 105 -10.84 2.59 -10.55
N ASN A 106 -11.29 3.65 -9.88
CA ASN A 106 -12.11 3.52 -8.67
C ASN A 106 -13.42 2.75 -8.94
N LEU A 107 -14.02 2.94 -10.12
CA LEU A 107 -15.17 2.14 -10.53
C LEU A 107 -14.80 0.69 -10.80
N PHE A 108 -13.66 0.44 -11.44
CA PHE A 108 -13.17 -0.91 -11.71
C PHE A 108 -12.91 -1.67 -10.41
N ASP A 109 -12.15 -1.10 -9.48
CA ASP A 109 -11.84 -1.69 -8.18
C ASP A 109 -13.14 -1.94 -7.38
N GLY A 110 -13.98 -0.90 -7.28
CA GLY A 110 -15.26 -0.99 -6.60
C GLY A 110 -16.23 -2.02 -7.19
N VAL A 111 -16.14 -2.37 -8.48
CA VAL A 111 -16.99 -3.41 -9.11
C VAL A 111 -16.32 -4.78 -9.09
N VAL A 112 -15.07 -4.86 -9.50
CA VAL A 112 -14.37 -6.12 -9.72
C VAL A 112 -13.83 -6.67 -8.41
N ASP A 113 -13.09 -5.87 -7.66
CA ASP A 113 -12.37 -6.34 -6.49
C ASP A 113 -13.30 -6.47 -5.28
N HIS A 114 -14.31 -5.58 -5.18
CA HIS A 114 -15.32 -5.63 -4.13
C HIS A 114 -16.51 -6.55 -4.44
N TYR A 115 -17.20 -6.38 -5.58
CA TYR A 115 -18.44 -7.17 -5.84
C TYR A 115 -18.21 -8.52 -6.51
N ILE A 116 -17.21 -8.65 -7.39
CA ILE A 116 -17.02 -9.88 -8.18
C ILE A 116 -16.05 -10.83 -7.48
N LEU A 117 -14.89 -10.32 -7.04
CA LEU A 117 -13.80 -11.14 -6.47
C LEU A 117 -13.82 -11.22 -4.94
N ASN A 118 -14.58 -10.34 -4.30
CA ASN A 118 -14.72 -10.19 -2.84
C ASN A 118 -13.36 -10.27 -2.13
N LEU A 119 -12.44 -9.42 -2.57
CA LEU A 119 -11.07 -9.36 -2.08
C LEU A 119 -10.92 -8.39 -0.90
N HIS A 120 -11.75 -7.33 -0.87
CA HIS A 120 -11.75 -6.27 0.14
C HIS A 120 -13.16 -6.09 0.74
N ASP A 121 -13.33 -6.38 2.03
CA ASP A 121 -14.52 -5.95 2.77
C ASP A 121 -14.29 -4.54 3.32
N VAL A 122 -15.21 -3.61 3.07
CA VAL A 122 -15.27 -2.34 3.82
C VAL A 122 -15.91 -2.66 5.16
N PRO A 123 -15.20 -2.59 6.31
CA PRO A 123 -15.83 -2.87 7.58
C PRO A 123 -16.97 -1.87 7.79
N PRO A 124 -18.19 -2.32 8.13
CA PRO A 124 -19.20 -1.39 8.61
C PRO A 124 -18.64 -0.70 9.85
N ALA A 125 -18.63 0.63 9.84
CA ALA A 125 -18.32 1.41 11.03
C ALA A 125 -19.17 0.87 12.19
N ALA A 126 -18.48 0.42 13.24
CA ALA A 126 -18.99 -0.28 14.43
C ALA A 126 -19.16 -1.81 14.32
N ARG A 127 -18.18 -2.52 14.91
CA ARG A 127 -18.34 -3.28 16.17
C ARG A 127 -17.02 -3.95 16.56
N ASN A 128 -16.26 -3.29 17.42
CA ASN A 128 -15.45 -3.99 18.41
C ASN A 128 -15.39 -3.09 19.65
N PRO A 129 -16.33 -3.23 20.61
CA PRO A 129 -16.01 -2.79 21.96
C PRO A 129 -14.83 -3.68 22.38
N VAL A 130 -13.66 -3.08 22.51
CA VAL A 130 -12.55 -3.69 23.25
C VAL A 130 -13.13 -4.08 24.61
N ARG A 131 -13.48 -5.36 24.78
CA ARG A 131 -13.80 -5.90 26.10
C ARG A 131 -12.45 -5.99 26.81
N PRO A 132 -12.18 -5.17 27.84
CA PRO A 132 -11.01 -5.43 28.65
C PRO A 132 -11.19 -6.83 29.23
N SER A 133 -10.28 -7.76 28.92
CA SER A 133 -10.27 -9.05 29.59
C SER A 133 -10.09 -8.75 31.08
N ALA A 134 -11.09 -9.05 31.88
CA ALA A 134 -10.96 -9.02 33.33
C ALA A 134 -9.98 -10.13 33.74
N ALA A 135 -8.69 -9.84 33.66
CA ALA A 135 -7.68 -10.65 34.31
C ALA A 135 -7.81 -10.41 35.82
N PRO A 136 -8.01 -11.45 36.65
CA PRO A 136 -8.09 -11.26 38.07
C PRO A 136 -6.74 -10.74 38.58
N LEU A 137 -6.77 -9.61 39.30
CA LEU A 137 -5.68 -9.10 40.11
C LEU A 137 -5.33 -10.13 41.19
N ARG A 138 -4.53 -11.14 40.83
CA ARG A 138 -3.85 -12.04 41.78
C ARG A 138 -2.35 -11.89 41.63
N ALA A 139 -1.83 -11.03 42.51
CA ALA A 139 -0.53 -11.14 43.18
C ALA A 139 0.66 -11.64 42.34
N ALA A 140 1.39 -10.71 41.73
CA ALA A 140 2.81 -10.89 41.42
C ALA A 140 3.59 -9.66 41.90
N ASN A 141 3.65 -9.49 43.23
CA ASN A 141 4.68 -8.70 43.90
C ASN A 141 6.02 -9.43 43.75
N ARG A 142 6.61 -9.42 42.54
CA ARG A 142 8.04 -9.68 42.38
C ARG A 142 8.74 -8.34 42.35
N ARG A 143 9.49 -8.10 43.42
CA ARG A 143 10.39 -6.96 43.65
C ARG A 143 11.13 -6.63 42.36
N ARG A 144 10.98 -5.39 41.88
CA ARG A 144 11.82 -4.86 40.80
C ARG A 144 13.26 -4.82 41.32
N PRO A 145 14.25 -5.46 40.66
CA PRO A 145 15.64 -5.28 41.03
C PRO A 145 16.02 -3.83 40.75
N THR A 146 16.56 -3.14 41.76
CA THR A 146 17.07 -1.77 41.61
C THR A 146 18.38 -1.81 40.81
N VAL A 147 18.70 -0.70 40.14
CA VAL A 147 19.87 -0.52 39.26
C VAL A 147 21.21 -0.95 39.91
N ARG A 148 21.28 -0.96 41.24
CA ARG A 148 22.44 -1.42 42.01
C ARG A 148 22.73 -2.93 41.88
N SER A 149 21.73 -3.75 41.54
CA SER A 149 21.88 -5.19 41.38
C SER A 149 22.68 -5.56 40.13
N CYS A 150 22.46 -4.86 39.01
CA CYS A 150 23.12 -5.16 37.73
C CYS A 150 24.62 -4.84 37.74
N TYR A 151 25.08 -3.93 38.61
CA TYR A 151 26.50 -3.58 38.70
C TYR A 151 27.32 -4.59 39.52
N ARG A 152 26.68 -5.36 40.41
CA ARG A 152 27.38 -6.31 41.29
C ARG A 152 27.75 -7.61 40.57
N GLU A 153 26.93 -8.07 39.62
CA GLU A 153 27.21 -9.27 38.82
C GLU A 153 28.36 -9.09 37.83
N ARG A 154 28.60 -7.85 37.35
CA ARG A 154 29.73 -7.57 36.45
C ARG A 154 31.07 -7.48 37.18
N ALA A 155 31.08 -7.26 38.50
CA ALA A 155 32.30 -7.15 39.30
C ALA A 155 32.81 -8.51 39.84
N SER A 156 32.05 -9.59 39.67
CA SER A 156 32.40 -10.94 40.15
C SER A 156 32.81 -11.91 39.04
N GLY A 157 33.02 -11.44 37.81
CA GLY A 157 33.50 -12.27 36.71
C GLY A 157 35.03 -12.35 36.69
N ASP A 158 35.58 -13.54 36.94
CA ASP A 158 37.01 -13.83 36.79
C ASP A 158 37.53 -13.41 35.39
N PRO A 159 38.78 -12.91 35.29
CA PRO A 159 39.35 -12.55 34.00
C PRO A 159 39.59 -13.81 33.14
N PRO A 160 39.51 -13.68 31.80
CA PRO A 160 39.64 -14.81 30.89
C PRO A 160 41.04 -15.42 30.92
N SER A 161 41.13 -16.74 31.11
CA SER A 161 42.38 -17.50 31.06
C SER A 161 43.00 -17.45 29.67
N THR A 162 44.21 -16.89 29.55
CA THR A 162 44.98 -16.88 28.30
C THR A 162 45.68 -18.22 28.09
N ASN A 163 45.15 -19.09 27.24
CA ASN A 163 45.88 -20.24 26.72
C ASN A 163 46.56 -19.87 25.38
N ARG A 164 47.90 -19.76 25.39
CA ARG A 164 48.73 -19.84 24.18
C ARG A 164 49.37 -21.24 24.12
N PRO A 165 49.34 -21.95 22.98
CA PRO A 165 50.18 -23.13 22.79
C PRO A 165 51.63 -22.73 22.45
N ALA A 166 52.54 -23.68 22.73
CA ALA A 166 54.00 -23.58 22.82
C ALA A 166 54.73 -23.07 21.57
#